data_AF-A0A345Y9N1-F1
#
_entry.id   AF-A0A345Y9N1-F1
#
_cell.length_a   1.000
_cell.length_b   1.000
_cell.length_c   1.000
_cell.angle_alpha   90.00
_cell.angle_beta   90.00
_cell.angle_gamma   90.00
#
_symmetry.space_group_name_H-M   'P 1'
#
loop_
_entity.id
_entity.type
_entity.pdbx_description
1 polymer ?
#
loop_
_entity_poly.entity_id
_entity_poly.type
_entity_poly.pdbx_seq_one_letter_code
_entity_poly.pdbx_strand_id
1 'polypeptide(L)'
;MSDSQLNQPSIRGRSQARLAMLGKGLAAGVLVWPAFAFAQLPGDLLISGARGWCVARAGDAAAPTDKVIAAACDGSDPRQRWVFDAAAVQPASDPALCLSGRPGDGGALALAACDSRSGTQPWTLAEQGLHLGEAALTLSRDNKLVVVATNDAGFEPRWTRLSELAARVDAGRSVVIQYPIAATDTASLELERARHVVNQLTPPDEPLPAPRDVSAFPGEVPADAPRVTETVSLDRRFTRFSHVGWSQKPKNWLATGLYAPAGEVVTVTASDDAAALAGVSLRIGANTDVIARTKPGETVDRYASVSLAVPLKPGVNRVRSQYGGLVIVESAGSANVTLPLTIAGAVKAPRFRLGTDSNADWALARNNPAPWAVLEGDKALLVVPSSQVRELEDAQSVMKAYDTAQQAAMDLAGFDGSSSLHPRLHGRQWFVEDRQISVGYGHAGFPIMTRLDWRLASVDAATNWGVMHETGHNYQALCLWAARYGLESTVNLIPLYVAETLRGRPALIGTLRFSRAIAKLGPGFDFDRNADKDDKLVFLAQLRYAFPDLGWALFRQLNRRYRELPASGQRAICASEARQTDTLLELLSDVVGRDLSSHFLNWGVPVSAGALSRVRSRGLPAPSFPTWLVNPE
;
A
#
# COMPACT_ATOMS: atom_id res chain seq x y z
N MET A 1 -37.98 43.88 13.52
CA MET A 1 -38.76 43.82 14.78
C MET A 1 -40.13 43.27 14.42
N SER A 2 -40.66 42.33 15.23
CA SER A 2 -42.10 42.02 15.45
C SER A 2 -43.10 42.32 14.32
N ASP A 3 -43.72 41.32 13.70
CA ASP A 3 -45.08 40.79 14.04
C ASP A 3 -46.07 41.14 12.90
N SER A 4 -47.21 40.48 12.63
CA SER A 4 -47.94 39.37 13.30
C SER A 4 -48.95 38.66 12.35
N GLN A 5 -49.27 37.40 12.69
CA GLN A 5 -50.60 36.72 12.70
C GLN A 5 -51.66 36.75 11.55
N LEU A 6 -52.18 35.53 11.29
CA LEU A 6 -53.60 35.11 11.12
C LEU A 6 -54.47 35.64 9.95
N ASN A 7 -54.85 34.75 9.01
CA ASN A 7 -56.16 34.05 9.04
C ASN A 7 -56.43 33.12 7.82
N GLN A 8 -57.17 32.03 8.08
CA GLN A 8 -57.96 31.23 7.13
C GLN A 8 -59.43 31.73 7.16
N PRO A 9 -60.37 31.47 6.19
CA PRO A 9 -60.84 30.09 5.88
C PRO A 9 -61.58 29.79 4.53
N SER A 10 -62.03 28.52 4.42
CA SER A 10 -63.36 28.07 3.93
C SER A 10 -63.62 27.77 2.43
N ILE A 11 -64.54 26.86 1.99
CA ILE A 11 -65.00 25.47 2.32
C ILE A 11 -65.68 24.96 0.99
N ARG A 12 -65.74 23.63 0.74
CA ARG A 12 -66.70 22.83 -0.13
C ARG A 12 -66.13 22.33 -1.48
N GLY A 13 -66.27 21.05 -1.88
CA GLY A 13 -66.65 19.84 -1.13
C GLY A 13 -67.17 18.66 -1.99
N ARG A 14 -67.03 17.42 -1.48
CA ARG A 14 -67.67 16.13 -1.92
C ARG A 14 -67.24 15.57 -3.31
N SER A 15 -67.15 14.25 -3.57
CA SER A 15 -67.46 13.04 -2.78
C SER A 15 -66.76 11.74 -3.27
N GLN A 16 -66.40 10.87 -2.32
CA GLN A 16 -66.47 9.39 -2.33
C GLN A 16 -65.78 8.55 -3.44
N ALA A 17 -64.75 7.78 -3.05
CA ALA A 17 -64.58 6.36 -3.42
C ALA A 17 -63.83 5.57 -2.32
N ARG A 18 -64.62 4.91 -1.46
CA ARG A 18 -64.34 3.80 -0.50
C ARG A 18 -62.88 3.44 -0.12
N LEU A 19 -62.56 3.75 1.14
CA LEU A 19 -61.69 2.95 2.01
C LEU A 19 -62.49 1.76 2.60
N ALA A 20 -61.98 0.52 2.56
CA ALA A 20 -62.35 -0.56 3.49
C ALA A 20 -61.48 -1.82 3.32
N MET A 21 -60.39 -1.94 4.07
CA MET A 21 -60.14 -3.05 5.03
C MET A 21 -58.75 -2.91 5.63
N LEU A 22 -58.71 -2.46 6.88
CA LEU A 22 -57.56 -2.61 7.77
C LEU A 22 -57.74 -3.87 8.62
N GLY A 23 -56.66 -4.60 8.85
CA GLY A 23 -56.57 -5.58 9.93
C GLY A 23 -56.77 -7.04 9.54
N LYS A 24 -55.65 -7.73 9.27
CA LYS A 24 -55.35 -9.05 9.86
C LYS A 24 -53.88 -9.44 9.63
N GLY A 25 -53.18 -9.70 10.73
CA GLY A 25 -52.04 -10.63 10.78
C GLY A 25 -50.83 -10.35 9.90
N LEU A 26 -50.05 -9.31 10.22
CA LEU A 26 -48.60 -9.43 10.09
C LEU A 26 -48.13 -10.41 11.17
N ALA A 27 -48.25 -11.71 10.88
CA ALA A 27 -47.46 -12.70 11.60
C ALA A 27 -45.99 -12.32 11.43
N ALA A 28 -45.21 -12.41 12.52
CA ALA A 28 -43.77 -12.25 12.45
C ALA A 28 -43.19 -13.37 11.59
N GLY A 29 -43.14 -13.15 10.28
CA GLY A 29 -42.35 -13.95 9.37
C GLY A 29 -40.91 -13.82 9.82
N VAL A 30 -40.42 -14.83 10.55
CA VAL A 30 -39.00 -15.01 10.76
C VAL A 30 -38.40 -15.06 9.37
N LEU A 31 -37.71 -13.98 8.99
CA LEU A 31 -36.80 -14.00 7.85
C LEU A 31 -35.72 -15.00 8.25
N VAL A 32 -35.93 -16.26 7.87
CA VAL A 32 -34.91 -17.30 7.87
C VAL A 32 -33.95 -16.90 6.76
N TRP A 33 -33.08 -15.95 7.08
CA TRP A 33 -31.86 -15.72 6.33
C TRP A 33 -31.14 -17.07 6.24
N PRO A 34 -30.72 -17.52 5.05
CA PRO A 34 -30.07 -18.81 4.92
C PRO A 34 -28.88 -18.88 5.88
N ALA A 35 -28.71 -20.03 6.54
CA ALA A 35 -27.46 -20.34 7.20
C ALA A 35 -26.33 -20.20 6.15
N PHE A 36 -25.17 -19.66 6.56
CA PHE A 36 -24.08 -19.32 5.64
C PHE A 36 -23.83 -20.46 4.64
N ALA A 37 -23.94 -20.18 3.34
CA ALA A 37 -23.82 -21.19 2.29
C ALA A 37 -22.37 -21.59 1.97
N PHE A 38 -21.53 -21.65 3.00
CA PHE A 38 -20.32 -22.50 3.03
C PHE A 38 -20.65 -24.01 2.87
N ALA A 39 -21.94 -24.36 2.91
CA ALA A 39 -22.53 -25.68 3.14
C ALA A 39 -22.40 -26.73 2.02
N GLN A 40 -21.59 -26.51 0.97
CA GLN A 40 -21.42 -27.47 -0.13
C GLN A 40 -20.17 -28.36 -0.03
N LEU A 41 -19.15 -27.98 0.74
CA LEU A 41 -17.94 -28.79 0.93
C LEU A 41 -17.80 -29.22 2.40
N PRO A 42 -17.54 -30.52 2.68
CA PRO A 42 -17.34 -31.00 4.04
C PRO A 42 -16.08 -30.40 4.67
N GLY A 43 -16.06 -30.34 6.01
CA GLY A 43 -14.97 -29.77 6.78
C GLY A 43 -14.97 -28.24 6.84
N ASP A 44 -14.03 -27.71 7.62
CA ASP A 44 -13.89 -26.31 8.00
C ASP A 44 -12.54 -25.76 7.49
N LEU A 45 -12.37 -24.44 7.49
CA LEU A 45 -11.11 -23.78 7.12
C LEU A 45 -10.39 -23.31 8.39
N LEU A 46 -9.07 -23.50 8.46
CA LEU A 46 -8.25 -22.92 9.52
C LEU A 46 -7.61 -21.63 9.03
N ILE A 47 -8.09 -20.50 9.53
CA ILE A 47 -7.77 -19.17 9.01
C ILE A 47 -6.81 -18.44 9.95
N SER A 48 -5.75 -17.85 9.40
CA SER A 48 -4.80 -17.01 10.13
C SER A 48 -5.36 -15.61 10.33
N GLY A 49 -5.65 -15.27 11.59
CA GLY A 49 -6.28 -14.01 12.01
C GLY A 49 -5.49 -12.74 11.72
N ALA A 50 -4.19 -12.85 11.38
CA ALA A 50 -3.34 -11.70 11.10
C ALA A 50 -3.28 -11.31 9.61
N ARG A 51 -3.59 -12.23 8.67
CA ARG A 51 -3.17 -12.08 7.27
C ARG A 51 -4.06 -12.74 6.20
N GLY A 52 -5.17 -13.40 6.55
CA GLY A 52 -6.09 -13.98 5.54
C GLY A 52 -5.55 -15.21 4.80
N TRP A 53 -4.59 -15.93 5.40
CA TRP A 53 -4.09 -17.21 4.90
C TRP A 53 -4.85 -18.36 5.54
N CYS A 54 -5.04 -19.42 4.78
CA CYS A 54 -5.64 -20.67 5.24
C CYS A 54 -4.61 -21.80 5.19
N VAL A 55 -4.73 -22.74 6.12
CA VAL A 55 -3.99 -24.00 6.05
C VAL A 55 -4.53 -24.83 4.87
N ALA A 56 -3.64 -25.23 3.97
CA ALA A 56 -3.97 -25.94 2.76
C ALA A 56 -3.03 -27.12 2.53
N ARG A 57 -3.53 -28.18 1.90
CA ARG A 57 -2.69 -29.22 1.29
C ARG A 57 -2.03 -28.69 0.02
N ALA A 58 -0.84 -29.19 -0.31
CA ALA A 58 -0.12 -28.81 -1.52
C ALA A 58 -0.61 -29.60 -2.75
N GLY A 59 -0.84 -30.91 -2.60
CA GLY A 59 -1.42 -31.77 -3.63
C GLY A 59 -2.94 -31.58 -3.77
N ASP A 60 -3.48 -31.90 -4.94
CA ASP A 60 -4.92 -31.79 -5.17
C ASP A 60 -5.68 -32.94 -4.47
N ALA A 61 -5.19 -34.17 -4.61
CA ALA A 61 -5.64 -35.33 -3.83
C ALA A 61 -4.82 -35.47 -2.53
N ALA A 62 -5.47 -35.88 -1.43
CA ALA A 62 -4.78 -36.17 -0.18
C ALA A 62 -3.98 -37.48 -0.33
N ALA A 63 -2.75 -37.48 0.17
CA ALA A 63 -1.86 -38.63 0.12
C ALA A 63 -0.89 -38.61 1.32
N PRO A 64 -0.36 -39.78 1.77
CA PRO A 64 0.75 -39.81 2.70
C PRO A 64 1.93 -38.96 2.17
N THR A 65 2.57 -38.19 3.05
CA THR A 65 3.64 -37.23 2.77
C THR A 65 3.25 -35.98 1.95
N ASP A 66 1.98 -35.80 1.58
CA ASP A 66 1.49 -34.54 0.99
C ASP A 66 1.79 -33.36 1.93
N LYS A 67 2.38 -32.30 1.40
CA LYS A 67 2.85 -31.16 2.20
C LYS A 67 1.69 -30.26 2.59
N VAL A 68 1.79 -29.66 3.77
CA VAL A 68 0.81 -28.67 4.23
C VAL A 68 1.45 -27.28 4.20
N ILE A 69 0.74 -26.34 3.58
CA ILE A 69 1.21 -25.00 3.22
C ILE A 69 0.19 -23.94 3.65
N ALA A 70 0.62 -22.68 3.69
CA ALA A 70 -0.31 -21.57 3.76
C ALA A 70 -0.71 -21.19 2.33
N ALA A 71 -2.01 -21.10 2.07
CA ALA A 71 -2.57 -20.56 0.82
C ALA A 71 -3.44 -19.33 1.12
N ALA A 72 -3.70 -18.48 0.13
CA ALA A 72 -4.74 -17.47 0.27
C ALA A 72 -6.08 -18.16 0.49
N CYS A 73 -6.87 -17.71 1.48
CA CYS A 73 -8.13 -18.37 1.79
C CYS A 73 -9.09 -18.34 0.60
N ASP A 74 -9.60 -19.51 0.20
CA ASP A 74 -10.59 -19.69 -0.86
C ASP A 74 -11.70 -20.61 -0.33
N GLY A 75 -12.91 -20.06 -0.22
CA GLY A 75 -14.09 -20.79 0.24
C GLY A 75 -14.45 -22.00 -0.63
N SER A 76 -13.95 -22.07 -1.86
CA SER A 76 -14.19 -23.17 -2.81
C SER A 76 -13.06 -24.21 -2.91
N ASP A 77 -11.89 -23.97 -2.31
CA ASP A 77 -10.72 -24.86 -2.45
C ASP A 77 -10.82 -26.08 -1.50
N PRO A 78 -10.97 -27.31 -2.02
CA PRO A 78 -11.10 -28.51 -1.19
C PRO A 78 -9.79 -28.90 -0.49
N ARG A 79 -8.64 -28.32 -0.88
CA ARG A 79 -7.36 -28.53 -0.18
C ARG A 79 -7.29 -27.77 1.14
N GLN A 80 -8.19 -26.80 1.35
CA GLN A 80 -8.27 -25.97 2.56
C GLN A 80 -9.28 -26.50 3.59
N ARG A 81 -9.85 -27.69 3.35
CA ARG A 81 -10.91 -28.29 4.18
C ARG A 81 -10.38 -29.32 5.16
N TRP A 82 -10.68 -29.11 6.43
CA TRP A 82 -10.18 -29.90 7.55
C TRP A 82 -11.30 -30.29 8.51
N VAL A 83 -11.18 -31.48 9.09
CA VAL A 83 -12.00 -31.98 10.20
C VAL A 83 -11.15 -31.90 11.46
N PHE A 84 -11.74 -31.35 12.53
CA PHE A 84 -11.08 -31.16 13.83
C PHE A 84 -11.73 -32.10 14.84
N ASP A 85 -10.99 -33.15 15.21
CA ASP A 85 -11.30 -34.02 16.35
C ASP A 85 -10.39 -33.65 17.54
N ALA A 86 -10.74 -34.09 18.75
CA ALA A 86 -10.13 -33.64 20.01
C ALA A 86 -8.61 -33.82 20.11
N ALA A 87 -8.01 -34.69 19.28
CA ALA A 87 -6.57 -34.86 19.16
C ALA A 87 -6.12 -35.16 17.72
N ALA A 88 -6.89 -34.73 16.70
CA ALA A 88 -6.54 -34.97 15.30
C ALA A 88 -7.07 -33.88 14.36
N VAL A 89 -6.24 -33.47 13.40
CA VAL A 89 -6.65 -32.59 12.29
C VAL A 89 -6.50 -33.38 11.00
N GLN A 90 -7.61 -33.67 10.34
CA GLN A 90 -7.70 -34.55 9.17
C GLN A 90 -8.15 -33.74 7.96
N PRO A 91 -7.69 -34.03 6.74
CA PRO A 91 -8.27 -33.41 5.55
C PRO A 91 -9.68 -33.96 5.33
N ALA A 92 -10.64 -33.09 5.00
CA ALA A 92 -12.05 -33.51 4.86
C ALA A 92 -12.29 -34.52 3.72
N SER A 93 -11.32 -34.69 2.83
CA SER A 93 -11.33 -35.68 1.74
C SER A 93 -10.85 -37.08 2.15
N ASP A 94 -10.11 -37.23 3.26
CA ASP A 94 -9.55 -38.51 3.68
C ASP A 94 -9.32 -38.58 5.21
N PRO A 95 -10.22 -39.24 5.98
CA PRO A 95 -10.09 -39.37 7.43
C PRO A 95 -9.04 -40.42 7.86
N ALA A 96 -8.41 -41.16 6.95
CA ALA A 96 -7.30 -42.06 7.31
C ALA A 96 -5.97 -41.30 7.51
N LEU A 97 -5.90 -40.05 7.04
CA LEU A 97 -4.73 -39.19 7.12
C LEU A 97 -4.90 -38.09 8.17
N CYS A 98 -3.82 -37.81 8.89
CA CYS A 98 -3.75 -36.78 9.92
C CYS A 98 -2.60 -35.82 9.64
N LEU A 99 -2.78 -34.56 10.02
CA LEU A 99 -1.74 -33.55 10.05
C LEU A 99 -0.60 -34.00 10.97
N SER A 100 0.61 -34.03 10.46
CA SER A 100 1.82 -34.37 11.20
C SER A 100 2.85 -33.25 11.08
N GLY A 101 3.47 -32.87 12.21
CA GLY A 101 4.54 -31.88 12.26
C GLY A 101 5.46 -32.08 13.46
N ARG A 102 6.60 -31.39 13.46
CA ARG A 102 7.57 -31.38 14.57
C ARG A 102 8.08 -29.97 14.83
N PRO A 103 8.29 -29.58 16.10
CA PRO A 103 9.09 -28.39 16.43
C PRO A 103 10.52 -28.53 15.89
N GLY A 104 11.18 -27.41 15.56
CA GLY A 104 12.60 -27.36 15.21
C GLY A 104 12.98 -27.78 13.78
N ASP A 105 12.32 -28.79 13.18
CA ASP A 105 12.61 -29.32 11.84
C ASP A 105 12.07 -28.43 10.69
N GLY A 106 12.36 -27.12 10.75
CA GLY A 106 12.03 -26.15 9.69
C GLY A 106 10.54 -25.96 9.39
N GLY A 107 9.64 -26.52 10.19
CA GLY A 107 8.20 -26.48 9.96
C GLY A 107 7.70 -27.43 8.86
N ALA A 108 8.36 -28.58 8.65
CA ALA A 108 7.90 -29.60 7.71
C ALA A 108 6.57 -30.25 8.13
N LEU A 109 5.45 -29.57 7.91
CA LEU A 109 4.11 -30.13 8.05
C LEU A 109 3.73 -30.95 6.82
N ALA A 110 3.21 -32.15 7.06
CA ALA A 110 2.74 -33.06 6.02
C ALA A 110 1.60 -33.94 6.54
N LEU A 111 0.91 -34.63 5.63
CA LEU A 111 -0.02 -35.70 5.99
C LEU A 111 0.73 -37.00 6.28
N ALA A 112 0.25 -37.75 7.27
CA ALA A 112 0.67 -39.12 7.56
C ALA A 112 -0.56 -39.97 7.92
N ALA A 113 -0.43 -41.29 7.95
CA ALA A 113 -1.48 -42.14 8.52
C ALA A 113 -1.74 -41.75 9.99
N CYS A 114 -3.00 -41.71 10.40
CA CYS A 114 -3.37 -41.32 11.76
C CYS A 114 -2.81 -42.29 12.82
N ASP A 115 -2.03 -41.77 13.76
CA ASP A 115 -1.50 -42.48 14.94
C ASP A 115 -1.54 -41.53 16.15
N SER A 116 -2.54 -41.71 17.01
CA SER A 116 -2.75 -40.92 18.22
C SER A 116 -1.66 -41.10 19.30
N ARG A 117 -0.74 -42.05 19.10
CA ARG A 117 0.44 -42.25 19.97
C ARG A 117 1.69 -41.54 19.43
N SER A 118 1.64 -41.00 18.21
CA SER A 118 2.75 -40.24 17.64
C SER A 118 2.87 -38.88 18.32
N GLY A 119 4.06 -38.49 18.76
CA GLY A 119 4.32 -37.14 19.28
C GLY A 119 4.23 -36.01 18.22
N THR A 120 3.73 -36.30 17.01
CA THR A 120 3.68 -35.37 15.86
C THR A 120 2.26 -35.02 15.39
N GLN A 121 1.24 -35.70 15.93
CA GLN A 121 -0.16 -35.63 15.47
C GLN A 121 -1.23 -35.20 16.50
N PRO A 122 -1.04 -35.19 17.84
CA PRO A 122 -2.08 -34.76 18.78
C PRO A 122 -2.24 -33.23 18.75
N TRP A 123 -2.90 -32.76 17.70
CA TRP A 123 -3.18 -31.35 17.46
C TRP A 123 -4.46 -30.96 18.21
N THR A 124 -4.37 -29.93 19.04
CA THR A 124 -5.51 -29.37 19.78
C THR A 124 -5.76 -27.94 19.35
N LEU A 125 -7.01 -27.62 19.01
CA LEU A 125 -7.41 -26.24 18.72
C LEU A 125 -7.91 -25.58 20.02
N ALA A 126 -7.26 -24.49 20.41
CA ALA A 126 -7.62 -23.67 21.56
C ALA A 126 -7.85 -22.21 21.12
N GLU A 127 -8.31 -21.34 22.03
CA GLU A 127 -8.54 -19.92 21.73
C GLU A 127 -7.29 -19.18 21.20
N GLN A 128 -6.10 -19.70 21.48
CA GLN A 128 -4.80 -19.16 21.04
C GLN A 128 -4.17 -19.97 19.90
N GLY A 129 -4.98 -20.70 19.12
CA GLY A 129 -4.58 -21.36 17.87
C GLY A 129 -4.46 -22.88 17.95
N LEU A 130 -3.69 -23.45 17.00
CA LEU A 130 -3.55 -24.90 16.85
C LEU A 130 -2.23 -25.39 17.46
N HIS A 131 -2.31 -26.15 18.55
CA HIS A 131 -1.19 -26.58 19.38
C HIS A 131 -0.81 -28.05 19.15
N LEU A 132 0.48 -28.37 19.35
CA LEU A 132 1.04 -29.72 19.39
C LEU A 132 1.90 -29.80 20.66
N GLY A 133 1.31 -30.22 21.77
CA GLY A 133 1.94 -30.15 23.09
C GLY A 133 2.34 -28.71 23.47
N GLU A 134 3.60 -28.48 23.81
CA GLU A 134 4.16 -27.15 24.14
C GLU A 134 4.55 -26.32 22.89
N ALA A 135 4.18 -26.75 21.69
CA ALA A 135 4.38 -26.01 20.45
C ALA A 135 3.05 -25.60 19.81
N ALA A 136 3.09 -24.68 18.84
CA ALA A 136 1.93 -24.37 18.02
C ALA A 136 2.29 -24.06 16.56
N LEU A 137 1.29 -24.22 15.70
CA LEU A 137 1.32 -23.79 14.32
C LEU A 137 1.32 -22.25 14.25
N THR A 138 2.24 -21.67 13.49
CA THR A 138 2.23 -20.23 13.19
C THR A 138 2.71 -19.96 11.76
N LEU A 139 2.68 -18.69 11.35
CA LEU A 139 3.26 -18.23 10.08
C LEU A 139 4.62 -17.58 10.33
N SER A 140 5.62 -17.99 9.55
CA SER A 140 6.88 -17.25 9.43
C SER A 140 6.63 -15.87 8.80
N ARG A 141 7.65 -14.99 8.85
CA ARG A 141 7.59 -13.67 8.20
C ARG A 141 7.22 -13.77 6.70
N ASP A 142 7.68 -14.84 6.04
CA ASP A 142 7.45 -15.16 4.62
C ASP A 142 6.14 -15.92 4.34
N ASN A 143 5.21 -15.97 5.32
CA ASN A 143 3.94 -16.72 5.26
C ASN A 143 4.11 -18.24 5.08
N LYS A 144 5.21 -18.85 5.55
CA LYS A 144 5.32 -20.32 5.60
C LYS A 144 4.74 -20.83 6.91
N LEU A 145 3.99 -21.93 6.87
CA LEU A 145 3.59 -22.62 8.09
C LEU A 145 4.84 -23.17 8.79
N VAL A 146 4.93 -22.94 10.10
CA VAL A 146 6.00 -23.45 10.96
C VAL A 146 5.44 -23.87 12.30
N VAL A 147 6.12 -24.80 12.97
CA VAL A 147 5.78 -25.27 14.32
C VAL A 147 6.87 -24.78 15.27
N VAL A 148 6.50 -23.91 16.21
CA VAL A 148 7.42 -23.22 17.12
C VAL A 148 6.99 -23.42 18.57
N ALA A 149 7.91 -23.27 19.53
CA ALA A 149 7.61 -23.44 20.94
C ALA A 149 6.78 -22.26 21.46
N THR A 150 5.83 -22.51 22.37
CA THR A 150 4.92 -21.48 22.89
C THR A 150 5.61 -20.44 23.78
N ASN A 151 6.84 -20.73 24.23
CA ASN A 151 7.67 -19.86 25.05
C ASN A 151 8.61 -18.94 24.24
N ASP A 152 8.60 -19.02 22.91
CA ASP A 152 9.40 -18.14 22.05
C ASP A 152 8.91 -16.68 22.12
N ALA A 153 9.81 -15.74 22.41
CA ALA A 153 9.44 -14.33 22.57
C ALA A 153 8.91 -13.69 21.27
N GLY A 154 7.68 -13.18 21.30
CA GLY A 154 6.97 -12.63 20.13
C GLY A 154 6.03 -13.62 19.43
N PHE A 155 5.75 -14.76 20.06
CA PHE A 155 4.77 -15.75 19.65
C PHE A 155 3.31 -15.28 19.87
N GLU A 156 2.54 -15.17 18.79
CA GLU A 156 1.07 -15.08 18.82
C GLU A 156 0.47 -15.95 17.69
N PRO A 157 0.02 -17.19 17.98
CA PRO A 157 -0.78 -17.93 17.02
C PRO A 157 -2.21 -17.38 17.06
N ARG A 158 -2.68 -16.92 15.92
CA ARG A 158 -4.09 -16.57 15.73
C ARG A 158 -4.61 -17.45 14.59
N TRP A 159 -5.07 -18.65 14.94
CA TRP A 159 -5.79 -19.53 14.03
C TRP A 159 -7.22 -19.69 14.54
N THR A 160 -8.19 -19.54 13.65
CA THR A 160 -9.62 -19.61 14.00
C THR A 160 -10.35 -20.37 12.89
N ARG A 161 -11.35 -21.17 13.26
CA ARG A 161 -12.19 -21.88 12.29
C ARG A 161 -13.14 -20.91 11.58
N LEU A 162 -13.52 -21.23 10.34
CA LEU A 162 -14.55 -20.45 9.66
C LEU A 162 -15.91 -20.57 10.38
N SER A 163 -16.23 -21.74 10.93
CA SER A 163 -17.44 -21.92 11.76
C SER A 163 -17.46 -21.04 13.00
N GLU A 164 -16.32 -20.85 13.68
CA GLU A 164 -16.19 -19.96 14.85
C GLU A 164 -16.35 -18.48 14.47
N LEU A 165 -15.77 -18.07 13.34
CA LEU A 165 -15.95 -16.72 12.81
C LEU A 165 -17.39 -16.47 12.39
N ALA A 166 -18.04 -17.44 11.73
CA ALA A 166 -19.44 -17.38 11.35
C ALA A 166 -20.37 -17.29 12.57
N ALA A 167 -20.14 -18.13 13.60
CA ALA A 167 -20.88 -18.08 14.86
C ALA A 167 -20.70 -16.74 15.59
N ARG A 168 -19.50 -16.13 15.54
CA ARG A 168 -19.24 -14.78 16.08
C ARG A 168 -19.99 -13.70 15.29
N VAL A 169 -20.06 -13.81 13.97
CA VAL A 169 -20.86 -12.90 13.12
C VAL A 169 -22.35 -13.00 13.45
N ASP A 170 -22.86 -14.21 13.67
CA ASP A 170 -24.26 -14.45 14.06
C ASP A 170 -24.58 -13.89 15.45
N ALA A 171 -23.74 -14.19 16.46
CA ALA A 171 -23.89 -13.62 17.80
C ALA A 171 -23.80 -12.08 17.79
N GLY A 172 -22.97 -11.51 16.92
CA GLY A 172 -22.79 -10.08 16.72
C GLY A 172 -23.71 -9.45 15.68
N ARG A 173 -24.78 -10.13 15.21
CA ARG A 173 -25.58 -9.67 14.06
C ARG A 173 -26.30 -8.33 14.29
N SER A 174 -26.69 -8.03 15.54
CA SER A 174 -27.35 -6.77 15.92
C SER A 174 -26.39 -5.65 16.36
N VAL A 175 -25.08 -5.93 16.45
CA VAL A 175 -24.09 -4.96 16.95
C VAL A 175 -23.71 -3.98 15.85
N VAL A 176 -24.13 -2.73 15.98
CA VAL A 176 -23.67 -1.64 15.10
C VAL A 176 -22.31 -1.16 15.62
N ILE A 177 -21.28 -1.25 14.78
CA ILE A 177 -19.93 -0.77 15.09
C ILE A 177 -19.77 0.59 14.44
N GLN A 178 -19.37 1.59 15.25
CA GLN A 178 -19.12 2.95 14.79
C GLN A 178 -17.62 3.23 14.78
N TYR A 179 -17.14 3.87 13.72
CA TYR A 179 -15.78 4.38 13.62
C TYR A 179 -15.72 5.81 14.17
N PRO A 180 -14.67 6.19 14.94
CA PRO A 180 -13.47 5.41 15.24
C PRO A 180 -13.65 4.39 16.38
N ILE A 181 -13.03 3.21 16.21
CA ILE A 181 -12.96 2.15 17.23
C ILE A 181 -11.68 2.36 18.05
N ALA A 182 -11.74 2.35 19.38
CA ALA A 182 -10.55 2.40 20.22
C ALA A 182 -9.71 1.11 20.06
N ALA A 183 -8.37 1.23 20.00
CA ALA A 183 -7.49 0.06 19.89
C ALA A 183 -7.61 -0.94 21.06
N THR A 184 -8.17 -0.50 22.19
CA THR A 184 -8.48 -1.32 23.37
C THR A 184 -9.83 -2.03 23.30
N ASP A 185 -10.73 -1.66 22.37
CA ASP A 185 -11.98 -2.37 22.12
C ASP A 185 -11.73 -3.59 21.22
N THR A 186 -11.12 -4.61 21.83
CA THR A 186 -10.83 -5.88 21.14
C THR A 186 -12.10 -6.59 20.70
N ALA A 187 -13.23 -6.42 21.39
CA ALA A 187 -14.50 -7.06 21.02
C ALA A 187 -15.01 -6.56 19.66
N SER A 188 -15.06 -5.25 19.45
CA SER A 188 -15.46 -4.66 18.16
C SER A 188 -14.46 -4.98 17.05
N LEU A 189 -13.15 -4.91 17.32
CA LEU A 189 -12.11 -5.22 16.34
C LEU A 189 -12.14 -6.69 15.88
N GLU A 190 -12.35 -7.63 16.81
CA GLU A 190 -12.46 -9.06 16.52
C GLU A 190 -13.76 -9.41 15.77
N LEU A 191 -14.88 -8.73 16.08
CA LEU A 191 -16.13 -8.86 15.33
C LEU A 191 -15.98 -8.30 13.90
N GLU A 192 -15.30 -7.16 13.74
CA GLU A 192 -15.01 -6.61 12.41
C GLU A 192 -14.12 -7.52 11.56
N ARG A 193 -13.11 -8.16 12.16
CA ARG A 193 -12.31 -9.19 11.48
C ARG A 193 -13.19 -10.37 11.06
N ALA A 194 -14.03 -10.89 11.96
CA ALA A 194 -14.88 -12.04 11.67
C ALA A 194 -15.82 -11.75 10.50
N ARG A 195 -16.49 -10.59 10.51
CA ARG A 195 -17.32 -10.10 9.39
C ARG A 195 -16.53 -10.00 8.09
N HIS A 196 -15.30 -9.45 8.13
CA HIS A 196 -14.45 -9.28 6.96
C HIS A 196 -14.14 -10.61 6.28
N VAL A 197 -13.66 -11.59 7.06
CA VAL A 197 -13.24 -12.90 6.57
C VAL A 197 -14.44 -13.71 6.06
N VAL A 198 -15.53 -13.74 6.80
CA VAL A 198 -16.77 -14.45 6.42
C VAL A 198 -17.34 -13.90 5.11
N ASN A 199 -17.46 -12.58 4.97
CA ASN A 199 -17.88 -11.92 3.73
C ASN A 199 -16.96 -12.18 2.53
N GLN A 200 -15.64 -12.27 2.76
CA GLN A 200 -14.66 -12.51 1.71
C GLN A 200 -14.72 -13.95 1.19
N LEU A 201 -15.03 -14.91 2.06
CA LEU A 201 -15.10 -16.33 1.71
C LEU A 201 -16.47 -16.79 1.21
N THR A 202 -17.50 -15.94 1.36
CA THR A 202 -18.83 -16.19 0.78
C THR A 202 -18.75 -16.08 -0.75
N PRO A 203 -19.29 -17.04 -1.54
CA PRO A 203 -19.33 -16.96 -3.01
C PRO A 203 -19.83 -15.60 -3.54
N PRO A 204 -19.22 -15.02 -4.60
CA PRO A 204 -19.56 -13.66 -5.07
C PRO A 204 -21.02 -13.46 -5.47
N ASP A 205 -21.70 -14.50 -5.93
CA ASP A 205 -23.09 -14.52 -6.37
C ASP A 205 -24.13 -14.61 -5.24
N GLU A 206 -23.70 -14.88 -4.00
CA GLU A 206 -24.55 -14.83 -2.82
C GLU A 206 -24.58 -13.40 -2.19
N PRO A 207 -25.60 -13.07 -1.36
CA PRO A 207 -25.58 -11.85 -0.56
C PRO A 207 -24.43 -11.86 0.47
N LEU A 208 -23.93 -10.67 0.83
CA LEU A 208 -23.00 -10.54 1.98
C LEU A 208 -23.71 -10.95 3.29
N PRO A 209 -23.19 -11.92 4.05
CA PRO A 209 -23.81 -12.32 5.31
C PRO A 209 -23.78 -11.23 6.39
N ALA A 210 -22.78 -10.35 6.35
CA ALA A 210 -22.68 -9.17 7.19
C ALA A 210 -22.54 -7.91 6.32
N PRO A 211 -23.63 -7.20 5.99
CA PRO A 211 -23.58 -5.95 5.23
C PRO A 211 -22.58 -4.94 5.83
N ARG A 212 -21.95 -4.14 4.97
CA ARG A 212 -20.95 -3.14 5.36
C ARG A 212 -21.51 -1.74 5.20
N ASP A 213 -21.44 -0.95 6.26
CA ASP A 213 -21.67 0.49 6.21
C ASP A 213 -20.43 1.15 5.61
N VAL A 214 -20.53 1.53 4.34
CA VAL A 214 -19.46 2.22 3.62
C VAL A 214 -19.69 3.73 3.54
N SER A 215 -20.74 4.27 4.18
CA SER A 215 -21.13 5.70 4.07
C SER A 215 -19.99 6.65 4.45
N ALA A 216 -19.26 6.33 5.53
CA ALA A 216 -18.11 7.09 5.99
C ALA A 216 -16.83 6.80 5.18
N PHE A 217 -16.60 5.54 4.78
CA PHE A 217 -15.45 5.12 3.98
C PHE A 217 -15.65 3.70 3.40
N PRO A 218 -15.29 3.43 2.13
CA PRO A 218 -14.77 4.38 1.13
C PRO A 218 -15.81 5.38 0.59
N GLY A 219 -17.09 5.20 0.90
CA GLY A 219 -18.20 6.02 0.41
C GLY A 219 -19.22 5.17 -0.35
N GLU A 220 -20.47 5.63 -0.33
CA GLU A 220 -21.58 5.00 -1.05
C GLU A 220 -21.59 5.38 -2.53
N VAL A 221 -22.23 4.51 -3.32
CA VAL A 221 -22.63 4.79 -4.70
C VAL A 221 -24.14 5.03 -4.70
N PRO A 222 -24.65 6.11 -5.32
CA PRO A 222 -26.10 6.36 -5.42
C PRO A 222 -26.84 5.16 -6.01
N ALA A 223 -27.98 4.79 -5.42
CA ALA A 223 -28.71 3.58 -5.81
C ALA A 223 -29.16 3.59 -7.29
N ASP A 224 -29.43 4.77 -7.83
CA ASP A 224 -29.82 5.05 -9.22
C ASP A 224 -28.64 5.21 -10.20
N ALA A 225 -27.39 5.17 -9.74
CA ALA A 225 -26.21 5.30 -10.58
C ALA A 225 -26.19 4.21 -11.68
N PRO A 226 -26.01 4.55 -12.98
CA PRO A 226 -26.05 3.56 -14.04
C PRO A 226 -24.87 2.60 -13.94
N ARG A 227 -25.16 1.29 -13.90
CA ARG A 227 -24.16 0.22 -14.01
C ARG A 227 -23.79 0.07 -15.48
N VAL A 228 -22.51 0.20 -15.79
CA VAL A 228 -21.98 0.24 -17.16
C VAL A 228 -21.26 -1.05 -17.54
N THR A 229 -21.07 -1.24 -18.84
CA THR A 229 -20.13 -2.21 -19.42
C THR A 229 -19.15 -1.43 -20.29
N GLU A 230 -17.86 -1.53 -19.98
CA GLU A 230 -16.79 -0.75 -20.61
C GLU A 230 -15.60 -1.66 -20.90
N THR A 231 -14.96 -1.49 -22.07
CA THR A 231 -13.76 -2.25 -22.44
C THR A 231 -12.52 -1.41 -22.21
N VAL A 232 -11.58 -1.94 -21.43
CA VAL A 232 -10.28 -1.30 -21.16
C VAL A 232 -9.14 -2.12 -21.75
N SER A 233 -8.03 -1.46 -22.07
CA SER A 233 -6.84 -2.10 -22.66
C SER A 233 -5.63 -1.94 -21.74
N LEU A 234 -5.19 -3.04 -21.14
CA LEU A 234 -3.98 -3.08 -20.31
C LEU A 234 -2.75 -3.26 -21.21
N ASP A 235 -1.93 -2.23 -21.35
CA ASP A 235 -0.61 -2.37 -21.97
C ASP A 235 0.36 -3.07 -20.99
N ARG A 236 0.94 -4.20 -21.41
CA ARG A 236 1.92 -4.97 -20.61
C ARG A 236 3.37 -4.65 -20.99
N ARG A 237 3.61 -3.71 -21.91
CA ARG A 237 4.94 -3.27 -22.35
C ARG A 237 5.51 -2.22 -21.39
N PHE A 238 6.15 -2.68 -20.32
CA PHE A 238 6.82 -1.81 -19.35
C PHE A 238 8.18 -2.40 -18.92
N THR A 239 9.13 -1.54 -18.59
CA THR A 239 10.46 -1.94 -18.09
C THR A 239 10.49 -1.90 -16.56
N ARG A 240 10.98 -2.97 -15.95
CA ARG A 240 11.34 -2.97 -14.52
C ARG A 240 12.80 -2.58 -14.36
N PHE A 241 13.06 -1.38 -13.87
CA PHE A 241 14.39 -0.99 -13.40
C PHE A 241 14.58 -1.50 -11.97
N SER A 242 15.46 -2.48 -11.81
CA SER A 242 15.92 -2.94 -10.50
C SER A 242 17.43 -2.79 -10.45
N HIS A 243 17.94 -2.15 -9.40
CA HIS A 243 19.35 -1.81 -9.26
C HIS A 243 19.71 -1.86 -7.78
N VAL A 244 20.93 -2.30 -7.43
CA VAL A 244 21.31 -2.37 -6.01
C VAL A 244 21.23 -0.95 -5.41
N GLY A 245 20.65 -0.83 -4.22
CA GLY A 245 20.43 0.45 -3.55
C GLY A 245 19.17 1.23 -3.97
N TRP A 246 18.53 0.91 -5.10
CA TRP A 246 17.26 1.53 -5.51
C TRP A 246 16.17 0.49 -5.70
N SER A 247 15.03 0.67 -5.03
CA SER A 247 13.82 -0.08 -5.34
C SER A 247 12.90 0.76 -6.22
N GLN A 248 12.64 0.34 -7.47
CA GLN A 248 11.51 0.89 -8.21
C GLN A 248 10.23 0.66 -7.40
N LYS A 249 9.43 1.73 -7.26
CA LYS A 249 8.12 1.67 -6.63
C LYS A 249 6.98 1.59 -7.66
N PRO A 250 6.98 2.36 -8.78
CA PRO A 250 5.92 2.28 -9.78
C PRO A 250 5.66 0.86 -10.27
N LYS A 251 4.42 0.37 -10.11
CA LYS A 251 3.93 -0.88 -10.69
C LYS A 251 3.09 -0.57 -11.93
N ASN A 252 2.89 -1.56 -12.79
CA ASN A 252 1.98 -1.42 -13.92
C ASN A 252 0.53 -1.58 -13.46
N TRP A 253 -0.06 -0.47 -12.98
CA TRP A 253 -1.48 -0.34 -12.64
C TRP A 253 -2.19 0.54 -13.67
N LEU A 254 -3.28 0.03 -14.25
CA LEU A 254 -4.20 0.75 -15.09
C LEU A 254 -5.42 1.18 -14.26
N ALA A 255 -5.60 2.49 -14.08
CA ALA A 255 -6.87 3.03 -13.60
C ALA A 255 -7.91 2.94 -14.73
N THR A 256 -9.03 2.28 -14.47
CA THR A 256 -10.08 2.06 -15.49
C THR A 256 -11.02 3.26 -15.64
N GLY A 257 -11.15 4.09 -14.60
CA GLY A 257 -12.23 5.09 -14.51
C GLY A 257 -13.57 4.50 -14.03
N LEU A 258 -13.56 3.26 -13.55
CA LEU A 258 -14.73 2.57 -13.01
C LEU A 258 -14.59 2.37 -11.50
N TYR A 259 -15.73 2.21 -10.83
CA TYR A 259 -15.84 1.93 -9.40
C TYR A 259 -16.79 0.75 -9.18
N ALA A 260 -16.36 -0.23 -8.40
CA ALA A 260 -17.21 -1.34 -7.96
C ALA A 260 -18.06 -0.88 -6.77
N PRO A 261 -19.40 -0.91 -6.82
CA PRO A 261 -20.24 -0.64 -5.65
C PRO A 261 -19.99 -1.69 -4.55
N ALA A 262 -20.22 -1.31 -3.29
CA ALA A 262 -20.00 -2.21 -2.16
C ALA A 262 -21.01 -3.37 -2.16
N GLY A 263 -20.50 -4.61 -2.11
CA GLY A 263 -21.32 -5.82 -2.14
C GLY A 263 -21.90 -6.20 -3.51
N GLU A 264 -21.75 -5.38 -4.55
CA GLU A 264 -22.15 -5.73 -5.92
C GLU A 264 -21.05 -6.55 -6.64
N VAL A 265 -21.47 -7.41 -7.57
CA VAL A 265 -20.55 -8.21 -8.41
C VAL A 265 -20.15 -7.42 -9.64
N VAL A 266 -18.84 -7.18 -9.78
CA VAL A 266 -18.24 -6.77 -11.05
C VAL A 266 -17.82 -8.02 -11.81
N THR A 267 -18.17 -8.08 -13.09
CA THR A 267 -17.76 -9.16 -14.00
C THR A 267 -16.66 -8.65 -14.92
N VAL A 268 -15.59 -9.42 -15.06
CA VAL A 268 -14.47 -9.13 -15.97
C VAL A 268 -14.31 -10.28 -16.96
N THR A 269 -14.63 -10.02 -18.23
CA THR A 269 -14.36 -10.94 -19.32
C THR A 269 -12.94 -10.70 -19.82
N ALA A 270 -12.10 -11.72 -19.72
CA ALA A 270 -10.70 -11.71 -20.06
C ALA A 270 -10.41 -12.62 -21.27
N SER A 271 -9.21 -12.49 -21.85
CA SER A 271 -8.76 -13.38 -22.93
C SER A 271 -8.75 -14.85 -22.50
N ASP A 272 -9.09 -15.76 -23.41
CA ASP A 272 -8.98 -17.20 -23.15
C ASP A 272 -7.51 -17.69 -23.11
N ASP A 273 -6.54 -16.86 -23.53
CA ASP A 273 -5.12 -17.16 -23.41
C ASP A 273 -4.60 -16.96 -21.97
N ALA A 274 -4.41 -18.07 -21.27
CA ALA A 274 -3.84 -18.10 -19.93
C ALA A 274 -2.40 -17.52 -19.86
N ALA A 275 -1.60 -17.59 -20.92
CA ALA A 275 -0.26 -17.00 -20.95
C ALA A 275 -0.33 -15.46 -21.05
N ALA A 276 -1.25 -14.92 -21.86
CA ALA A 276 -1.55 -13.48 -21.91
C ALA A 276 -2.10 -12.93 -20.57
N LEU A 277 -2.66 -13.79 -19.71
CA LEU A 277 -3.10 -13.45 -18.35
C LEU A 277 -2.08 -13.70 -17.24
N ALA A 278 -0.93 -14.31 -17.53
CA ALA A 278 0.06 -14.66 -16.51
C ALA A 278 0.53 -13.42 -15.71
N GLY A 279 0.17 -13.38 -14.42
CA GLY A 279 0.45 -12.26 -13.51
C GLY A 279 -0.46 -11.03 -13.70
N VAL A 280 -1.63 -11.16 -14.32
CA VAL A 280 -2.65 -10.10 -14.39
C VAL A 280 -3.69 -10.31 -13.28
N SER A 281 -3.99 -9.24 -12.53
CA SER A 281 -5.01 -9.26 -11.47
C SER A 281 -5.99 -8.10 -11.62
N LEU A 282 -7.24 -8.33 -11.20
CA LEU A 282 -8.18 -7.26 -10.89
C LEU A 282 -7.94 -6.79 -9.47
N ARG A 283 -7.81 -5.48 -9.29
CA ARG A 283 -7.80 -4.80 -7.99
C ARG A 283 -9.07 -3.97 -7.84
N ILE A 284 -9.66 -4.00 -6.65
CA ILE A 284 -10.71 -3.07 -6.23
C ILE A 284 -10.16 -2.29 -5.03
N GLY A 285 -10.08 -0.97 -5.15
CA GLY A 285 -9.52 -0.07 -4.15
C GLY A 285 -8.02 0.19 -4.33
N ALA A 286 -7.63 1.46 -4.37
CA ALA A 286 -6.22 1.88 -4.44
C ALA A 286 -5.53 1.90 -3.06
N ASN A 287 -6.32 2.01 -1.98
CA ASN A 287 -5.88 2.04 -0.60
C ASN A 287 -5.31 0.68 -0.17
N THR A 288 -3.98 0.55 -0.21
CA THR A 288 -3.26 -0.69 0.10
C THR A 288 -3.04 -0.93 1.59
N ASP A 289 -3.23 0.11 2.41
CA ASP A 289 -2.83 0.09 3.80
C ASP A 289 -3.75 -0.74 4.69
N VAL A 290 -3.13 -1.69 5.39
CA VAL A 290 -3.73 -2.48 6.46
C VAL A 290 -3.52 -1.75 7.78
N ILE A 291 -4.60 -1.26 8.38
CA ILE A 291 -4.54 -0.57 9.66
C ILE A 291 -4.56 -1.59 10.80
N ALA A 292 -3.48 -1.60 11.57
CA ALA A 292 -3.40 -2.29 12.85
C ALA A 292 -2.99 -1.27 13.92
N ARG A 293 -3.80 -1.14 14.96
CA ARG A 293 -3.55 -0.33 16.15
C ARG A 293 -3.71 -1.21 17.37
N THR A 294 -2.83 -1.06 18.34
CA THR A 294 -2.76 -1.93 19.52
C THR A 294 -2.43 -1.20 20.81
N LYS A 295 -2.03 0.08 20.74
CA LYS A 295 -1.62 0.84 21.94
C LYS A 295 -2.82 1.59 22.53
N PRO A 296 -2.92 1.68 23.87
CA PRO A 296 -3.89 2.55 24.52
C PRO A 296 -3.80 3.99 23.98
N GLY A 297 -4.96 4.57 23.65
CA GLY A 297 -5.07 5.90 23.04
C GLY A 297 -5.00 5.94 21.52
N GLU A 298 -4.65 4.84 20.83
CA GLU A 298 -4.81 4.74 19.38
C GLU A 298 -6.26 4.40 18.99
N THR A 299 -6.68 4.82 17.80
CA THR A 299 -7.97 4.46 17.19
C THR A 299 -7.82 3.89 15.79
N VAL A 300 -8.76 3.04 15.40
CA VAL A 300 -8.97 2.57 14.03
C VAL A 300 -10.15 3.35 13.46
N ASP A 301 -9.94 4.12 12.39
CA ASP A 301 -10.88 5.14 11.91
C ASP A 301 -11.65 4.73 10.63
N ARG A 302 -11.33 3.54 10.10
CA ARG A 302 -11.98 2.84 8.98
C ARG A 302 -11.74 1.33 9.09
N TYR A 303 -12.39 0.53 8.24
CA TYR A 303 -12.05 -0.90 8.09
C TYR A 303 -10.55 -1.12 7.89
N ALA A 304 -10.00 -2.14 8.56
CA ALA A 304 -8.55 -2.37 8.62
C ALA A 304 -7.92 -2.56 7.23
N SER A 305 -8.49 -3.43 6.40
CA SER A 305 -8.13 -3.61 4.99
C SER A 305 -9.36 -3.41 4.12
N VAL A 306 -9.24 -2.55 3.11
CA VAL A 306 -10.36 -2.12 2.23
C VAL A 306 -10.17 -2.48 0.77
N SER A 307 -8.96 -2.89 0.36
CA SER A 307 -8.70 -3.27 -1.03
C SER A 307 -8.64 -4.79 -1.21
N LEU A 308 -9.08 -5.22 -2.38
CA LEU A 308 -9.09 -6.61 -2.84
C LEU A 308 -8.23 -6.72 -4.09
N ALA A 309 -7.47 -7.80 -4.23
CA ALA A 309 -6.77 -8.14 -5.47
C ALA A 309 -6.97 -9.63 -5.79
N VAL A 310 -7.43 -9.94 -7.00
CA VAL A 310 -7.76 -11.30 -7.46
C VAL A 310 -7.10 -11.56 -8.82
N PRO A 311 -6.29 -12.61 -9.00
CA PRO A 311 -5.75 -13.00 -10.29
C PRO A 311 -6.87 -13.30 -11.30
N LEU A 312 -6.73 -12.80 -12.53
CA LEU A 312 -7.69 -13.10 -13.60
C LEU A 312 -7.40 -14.46 -14.24
N LYS A 313 -8.45 -15.26 -14.41
CA LYS A 313 -8.47 -16.53 -15.15
C LYS A 313 -9.00 -16.30 -16.57
N PRO A 314 -8.76 -17.22 -17.53
CA PRO A 314 -9.41 -17.24 -18.83
C PRO A 314 -10.94 -17.08 -18.75
N GLY A 315 -11.52 -16.34 -19.70
CA GLY A 315 -12.97 -16.13 -19.80
C GLY A 315 -13.55 -15.21 -18.72
N VAL A 316 -14.67 -15.62 -18.12
CA VAL A 316 -15.51 -14.77 -17.25
C VAL A 316 -15.11 -14.88 -15.78
N ASN A 317 -14.67 -13.76 -15.20
CA ASN A 317 -14.30 -13.64 -13.79
C ASN A 317 -15.37 -12.84 -13.04
N ARG A 318 -15.88 -13.36 -11.91
CA ARG A 318 -16.85 -12.68 -11.04
C ARG A 318 -16.17 -12.25 -9.74
N VAL A 319 -16.17 -10.95 -9.43
CA VAL A 319 -15.46 -10.38 -8.27
C VAL A 319 -16.39 -9.45 -7.50
N ARG A 320 -16.46 -9.63 -6.17
CA ARG A 320 -17.24 -8.77 -5.26
C ARG A 320 -16.31 -8.19 -4.18
N SER A 321 -16.23 -6.86 -4.08
CA SER A 321 -15.62 -6.22 -2.92
C SER A 321 -16.71 -5.90 -1.90
N GLN A 322 -16.53 -6.32 -0.65
CA GLN A 322 -17.47 -5.99 0.44
C GLN A 322 -17.46 -4.48 0.81
N TYR A 323 -16.47 -3.72 0.35
CA TYR A 323 -16.32 -2.28 0.62
C TYR A 323 -16.48 -1.41 -0.64
N GLY A 324 -16.58 -2.03 -1.81
CA GLY A 324 -16.45 -1.33 -3.09
C GLY A 324 -15.03 -0.83 -3.34
N GLY A 325 -14.87 0.10 -4.30
CA GLY A 325 -13.60 0.76 -4.59
C GLY A 325 -13.35 0.98 -6.09
N LEU A 326 -12.37 1.82 -6.43
CA LEU A 326 -11.92 2.00 -7.82
C LEU A 326 -11.45 0.66 -8.41
N VAL A 327 -11.91 0.35 -9.63
CA VAL A 327 -11.49 -0.83 -10.37
C VAL A 327 -10.18 -0.53 -11.09
N ILE A 328 -9.16 -1.34 -10.80
CA ILE A 328 -7.80 -1.21 -11.29
C ILE A 328 -7.40 -2.55 -11.89
N VAL A 329 -6.71 -2.54 -13.03
CA VAL A 329 -6.09 -3.76 -13.57
C VAL A 329 -4.59 -3.65 -13.35
N GLU A 330 -3.98 -4.65 -12.72
CA GLU A 330 -2.55 -4.67 -12.43
C GLU A 330 -1.82 -5.79 -13.17
N SER A 331 -0.55 -5.54 -13.54
CA SER A 331 0.31 -6.54 -14.17
C SER A 331 1.63 -6.74 -13.42
N ALA A 332 1.79 -7.94 -12.86
CA ALA A 332 2.95 -8.39 -12.10
C ALA A 332 4.13 -8.86 -12.97
N GLY A 333 4.00 -8.87 -14.30
CA GLY A 333 5.08 -9.18 -15.25
C GLY A 333 4.87 -8.48 -16.59
N SER A 334 5.96 -8.03 -17.22
CA SER A 334 5.91 -7.40 -18.54
C SER A 334 5.76 -8.44 -19.65
N ALA A 335 5.07 -8.07 -20.72
CA ALA A 335 4.84 -8.89 -21.91
C ALA A 335 4.61 -7.97 -23.12
N ASN A 336 4.99 -8.40 -24.32
CA ASN A 336 4.80 -7.61 -25.54
C ASN A 336 3.37 -7.73 -26.10
N VAL A 337 2.38 -7.37 -25.28
CA VAL A 337 0.95 -7.51 -25.59
C VAL A 337 0.15 -6.38 -24.94
N THR A 338 -0.93 -5.96 -25.62
CA THR A 338 -2.00 -5.15 -25.04
C THR A 338 -3.21 -6.05 -24.85
N LEU A 339 -3.70 -6.16 -23.62
CA LEU A 339 -4.76 -7.09 -23.23
C LEU A 339 -6.10 -6.33 -23.10
N PRO A 340 -7.10 -6.58 -23.97
CA PRO A 340 -8.45 -6.06 -23.79
C PRO A 340 -9.16 -6.82 -22.65
N LEU A 341 -9.93 -6.08 -21.84
CA LEU A 341 -10.71 -6.58 -20.71
C LEU A 341 -12.06 -5.87 -20.70
N THR A 342 -13.16 -6.62 -20.76
CA THR A 342 -14.51 -6.06 -20.70
C THR A 342 -15.02 -6.14 -19.27
N ILE A 343 -15.33 -4.99 -18.67
CA ILE A 343 -15.73 -4.86 -17.26
C ILE A 343 -17.20 -4.43 -17.20
N ALA A 344 -18.05 -5.24 -16.56
CA ALA A 344 -19.49 -5.02 -16.42
C ALA A 344 -19.94 -4.97 -14.96
N GLY A 345 -20.97 -4.17 -14.66
CA GLY A 345 -21.55 -4.04 -13.31
C GLY A 345 -20.89 -2.99 -12.42
N ALA A 346 -19.93 -2.23 -12.96
CA ALA A 346 -19.31 -1.10 -12.27
C ALA A 346 -20.05 0.22 -12.59
N VAL A 347 -19.80 1.28 -11.81
CA VAL A 347 -20.26 2.65 -12.13
C VAL A 347 -19.10 3.53 -12.59
N LYS A 348 -19.38 4.62 -13.31
CA LYS A 348 -18.34 5.57 -13.72
C LYS A 348 -17.83 6.38 -12.52
N ALA A 349 -16.52 6.53 -12.45
CA ALA A 349 -15.85 7.45 -11.54
C ALA A 349 -15.54 8.79 -12.23
N PRO A 350 -15.41 9.89 -11.48
CA PRO A 350 -14.78 11.09 -12.01
C PRO A 350 -13.37 10.78 -12.49
N ARG A 351 -13.10 11.00 -13.78
CA ARG A 351 -11.78 10.76 -14.37
C ARG A 351 -11.36 11.94 -15.23
N PHE A 352 -10.08 12.29 -15.13
CA PHE A 352 -9.39 13.18 -16.06
C PHE A 352 -8.09 12.52 -16.53
N ARG A 353 -7.77 12.65 -17.81
CA ARG A 353 -6.53 12.18 -18.45
C ARG A 353 -5.85 13.32 -19.19
N LEU A 354 -4.69 13.76 -18.68
CA LEU A 354 -3.90 14.81 -19.30
C LEU A 354 -3.52 14.44 -20.75
N GLY A 355 -3.76 15.36 -21.69
CA GLY A 355 -3.47 15.16 -23.11
C GLY A 355 -4.47 14.29 -23.86
N THR A 356 -5.54 13.82 -23.20
CA THR A 356 -6.71 13.18 -23.85
C THR A 356 -7.97 14.01 -23.62
N ASP A 357 -8.25 14.36 -22.36
CA ASP A 357 -9.48 15.03 -21.97
C ASP A 357 -9.27 16.56 -21.92
N SER A 358 -10.27 17.33 -22.35
CA SER A 358 -10.31 18.79 -22.17
C SER A 358 -10.95 19.18 -20.83
N ASN A 359 -10.81 20.45 -20.43
CA ASN A 359 -11.54 20.96 -19.26
C ASN A 359 -13.08 20.97 -19.46
N ALA A 360 -13.57 20.93 -20.71
CA ALA A 360 -15.00 20.78 -21.00
C ALA A 360 -15.48 19.33 -20.77
N ASP A 361 -14.71 18.34 -21.22
CA ASP A 361 -14.98 16.93 -20.92
C ASP A 361 -14.92 16.67 -19.41
N TRP A 362 -13.94 17.28 -18.75
CA TRP A 362 -13.79 17.23 -17.29
C TRP A 362 -14.99 17.86 -16.56
N ALA A 363 -15.55 18.98 -17.03
CA ALA A 363 -16.72 19.59 -16.40
C ALA A 363 -17.95 18.65 -16.36
N LEU A 364 -18.06 17.73 -17.34
CA LEU A 364 -19.04 16.65 -17.36
C LEU A 364 -18.59 15.48 -16.47
N ALA A 365 -17.38 14.96 -16.68
CA ALA A 365 -16.86 13.78 -16.01
C ALA A 365 -16.71 13.96 -14.48
N ARG A 366 -16.41 15.18 -14.00
CA ARG A 366 -16.23 15.48 -12.57
C ARG A 366 -17.48 15.24 -11.72
N ASN A 367 -18.65 15.08 -12.35
CA ASN A 367 -19.93 14.80 -11.70
C ASN A 367 -20.35 13.32 -11.73
N ASN A 368 -19.51 12.42 -12.26
CA ASN A 368 -19.77 10.97 -12.26
C ASN A 368 -20.03 10.42 -10.83
N PRO A 369 -20.88 9.39 -10.67
CA PRO A 369 -21.51 9.07 -9.38
C PRO A 369 -20.57 8.44 -8.33
N ALA A 370 -19.43 7.86 -8.71
CA ALA A 370 -18.56 7.19 -7.73
C ALA A 370 -18.02 8.15 -6.64
N PRO A 371 -17.77 7.65 -5.41
CA PRO A 371 -17.25 8.45 -4.30
C PRO A 371 -15.74 8.77 -4.39
N TRP A 372 -15.00 8.14 -5.31
CA TRP A 372 -13.58 8.42 -5.57
C TRP A 372 -13.33 8.82 -7.02
N ALA A 373 -12.38 9.74 -7.21
CA ALA A 373 -11.94 10.29 -8.48
C ALA A 373 -10.52 9.83 -8.84
N VAL A 374 -10.21 9.88 -10.14
CA VAL A 374 -8.89 9.60 -10.71
C VAL A 374 -8.45 10.75 -11.61
N LEU A 375 -7.32 11.39 -11.28
CA LEU A 375 -6.67 12.34 -12.19
C LEU A 375 -5.34 11.73 -12.66
N GLU A 376 -5.17 11.56 -13.97
CA GLU A 376 -4.08 10.80 -14.58
C GLU A 376 -3.21 11.68 -15.49
N GLY A 377 -1.90 11.68 -15.23
CA GLY A 377 -0.86 12.26 -16.09
C GLY A 377 -0.04 11.18 -16.81
N ASP A 378 1.13 11.55 -17.31
CA ASP A 378 2.12 10.60 -17.83
C ASP A 378 2.96 9.98 -16.70
N LYS A 379 3.26 10.76 -15.66
CA LYS A 379 4.22 10.43 -14.58
C LYS A 379 3.56 10.34 -13.20
N ALA A 380 2.42 10.98 -13.01
CA ALA A 380 1.65 10.94 -11.78
C ALA A 380 0.21 10.43 -11.99
N LEU A 381 -0.38 9.88 -10.94
CA LEU A 381 -1.82 9.63 -10.85
C LEU A 381 -2.30 9.95 -9.43
N LEU A 382 -3.42 10.65 -9.33
CA LEU A 382 -4.08 10.99 -8.07
C LEU A 382 -5.34 10.13 -7.88
N VAL A 383 -5.51 9.56 -6.69
CA VAL A 383 -6.77 8.99 -6.21
C VAL A 383 -7.22 9.80 -5.00
N VAL A 384 -8.34 10.49 -5.15
CA VAL A 384 -8.88 11.47 -4.19
C VAL A 384 -10.39 11.30 -4.04
N PRO A 385 -11.01 11.73 -2.93
CA PRO A 385 -12.45 11.74 -2.79
C PRO A 385 -13.10 12.60 -3.88
N SER A 386 -14.21 12.12 -4.46
CA SER A 386 -14.95 12.84 -5.51
C SER A 386 -15.45 14.21 -5.04
N SER A 387 -15.70 14.38 -3.73
CA SER A 387 -16.08 15.66 -3.11
C SER A 387 -15.02 16.75 -3.29
N GLN A 388 -13.73 16.41 -3.36
CA GLN A 388 -12.67 17.39 -3.56
C GLN A 388 -12.58 17.90 -5.00
N VAL A 389 -13.17 17.18 -5.97
CA VAL A 389 -12.99 17.46 -7.40
C VAL A 389 -14.26 17.96 -8.08
N ARG A 390 -15.43 17.93 -7.43
CA ARG A 390 -16.69 18.46 -7.99
C ARG A 390 -16.56 19.92 -8.43
N GLU A 391 -15.81 20.71 -7.66
CA GLU A 391 -15.57 22.15 -7.91
C GLU A 391 -14.26 22.43 -8.65
N LEU A 392 -13.39 21.43 -8.84
CA LEU A 392 -12.12 21.61 -9.56
C LEU A 392 -12.39 21.87 -11.04
N GLU A 393 -12.11 23.07 -11.53
CA GLU A 393 -12.37 23.45 -12.93
C GLU A 393 -11.21 23.06 -13.87
N ASP A 394 -9.95 23.19 -13.40
CA ASP A 394 -8.75 22.99 -14.21
C ASP A 394 -7.91 21.80 -13.74
N ALA A 395 -8.44 20.59 -13.95
CA ALA A 395 -7.70 19.34 -13.70
C ALA A 395 -6.44 19.22 -14.60
N GLN A 396 -6.44 19.89 -15.76
CA GLN A 396 -5.28 19.92 -16.65
C GLN A 396 -4.07 20.59 -15.99
N SER A 397 -4.23 21.75 -15.36
CA SER A 397 -3.13 22.42 -14.66
C SER A 397 -2.64 21.64 -13.43
N VAL A 398 -3.55 20.98 -12.70
CA VAL A 398 -3.17 20.08 -11.59
C VAL A 398 -2.27 18.96 -12.08
N MET A 399 -2.67 18.21 -13.11
CA MET A 399 -1.85 17.09 -13.60
C MET A 399 -0.56 17.53 -14.30
N LYS A 400 -0.54 18.69 -14.97
CA LYS A 400 0.70 19.28 -15.49
C LYS A 400 1.69 19.60 -14.36
N ALA A 401 1.22 20.12 -13.23
CA ALA A 401 2.06 20.41 -12.08
C ALA A 401 2.64 19.12 -11.46
N TYR A 402 1.82 18.09 -11.28
CA TYR A 402 2.27 16.79 -10.76
C TYR A 402 3.26 16.07 -11.68
N ASP A 403 3.03 16.05 -12.99
CA ASP A 403 3.97 15.45 -13.95
C ASP A 403 5.30 16.22 -13.98
N THR A 404 5.27 17.55 -13.87
CA THR A 404 6.48 18.40 -13.80
C THR A 404 7.26 18.14 -12.50
N ALA A 405 6.59 18.06 -11.36
CA ALA A 405 7.21 17.77 -10.07
C ALA A 405 7.82 16.36 -10.01
N GLN A 406 7.15 15.35 -10.57
CA GLN A 406 7.70 14.00 -10.70
C GLN A 406 8.89 13.95 -11.67
N GLN A 407 8.85 14.70 -12.78
CA GLN A 407 9.99 14.81 -13.68
C GLN A 407 11.20 15.46 -13.00
N ALA A 408 10.99 16.47 -12.15
CA ALA A 408 12.05 17.08 -11.34
C ALA A 408 12.66 16.08 -10.32
N ALA A 409 11.83 15.28 -9.63
CA ALA A 409 12.34 14.23 -8.73
C ALA A 409 13.18 13.18 -9.47
N MET A 410 12.71 12.71 -10.64
CA MET A 410 13.46 11.77 -11.50
C MET A 410 14.76 12.38 -12.04
N ASP A 411 14.75 13.66 -12.42
CA ASP A 411 15.94 14.37 -12.88
C ASP A 411 16.99 14.46 -11.75
N LEU A 412 16.61 14.88 -10.54
CA LEU A 412 17.53 14.96 -9.40
C LEU A 412 18.13 13.59 -9.05
N ALA A 413 17.33 12.52 -9.17
CA ALA A 413 17.78 11.14 -9.01
C ALA A 413 18.65 10.62 -10.17
N GLY A 414 18.76 11.37 -11.29
CA GLY A 414 19.59 11.09 -12.46
C GLY A 414 18.99 10.07 -13.44
N PHE A 415 17.67 9.98 -13.54
CA PHE A 415 16.94 9.10 -14.48
C PHE A 415 16.58 9.85 -15.78
N ASP A 416 17.61 10.27 -16.51
CA ASP A 416 17.50 11.16 -17.69
C ASP A 416 17.25 10.43 -19.03
N GLY A 417 17.57 9.13 -19.10
CA GLY A 417 17.54 8.33 -20.32
C GLY A 417 18.88 8.26 -21.07
N SER A 418 19.97 8.75 -20.48
CA SER A 418 21.29 8.79 -21.12
C SER A 418 21.92 7.41 -21.36
N SER A 419 21.53 6.38 -20.60
CA SER A 419 22.03 5.01 -20.74
C SER A 419 21.06 3.98 -20.16
N SER A 420 21.34 2.69 -20.35
CA SER A 420 20.64 1.59 -19.68
C SER A 420 20.83 1.58 -18.15
N LEU A 421 21.88 2.22 -17.64
CA LEU A 421 22.10 2.43 -16.20
C LEU A 421 21.36 3.66 -15.67
N HIS A 422 20.93 4.57 -16.55
CA HIS A 422 20.21 5.80 -16.22
C HIS A 422 18.93 5.93 -17.06
N PRO A 423 18.06 4.90 -17.09
CA PRO A 423 16.91 4.90 -17.98
C PRO A 423 15.90 5.96 -17.54
N ARG A 424 15.03 6.38 -18.47
CA ARG A 424 13.77 7.01 -18.08
C ARG A 424 12.92 5.93 -17.42
N LEU A 425 12.36 6.24 -16.25
CA LEU A 425 11.50 5.30 -15.56
C LEU A 425 10.12 5.29 -16.22
N HIS A 426 9.58 4.08 -16.43
CA HIS A 426 8.25 3.87 -16.97
C HIS A 426 7.23 3.63 -15.84
N GLY A 427 6.00 4.05 -16.05
CA GLY A 427 4.91 3.96 -15.07
C GLY A 427 4.70 5.27 -14.29
N ARG A 428 3.57 5.34 -13.59
CA ARG A 428 3.14 6.52 -12.84
C ARG A 428 3.46 6.36 -11.36
N GLN A 429 3.85 7.43 -10.67
CA GLN A 429 3.73 7.48 -9.22
C GLN A 429 2.25 7.68 -8.87
N TRP A 430 1.68 6.72 -8.15
CA TRP A 430 0.33 6.84 -7.61
C TRP A 430 0.40 7.56 -6.26
N PHE A 431 -0.45 8.57 -6.09
CA PHE A 431 -0.76 9.20 -4.82
C PHE A 431 -2.22 8.88 -4.47
N VAL A 432 -2.44 8.37 -3.26
CA VAL A 432 -3.76 7.89 -2.83
C VAL A 432 -4.07 8.50 -1.47
N GLU A 433 -5.12 9.30 -1.39
CA GLU A 433 -5.61 9.76 -0.10
C GLU A 433 -6.34 8.65 0.65
N ASP A 434 -6.29 8.70 1.98
CA ASP A 434 -6.96 7.76 2.87
C ASP A 434 -7.52 8.47 4.09
N ARG A 435 -8.65 7.96 4.61
CA ARG A 435 -9.20 8.31 5.92
C ARG A 435 -8.18 8.07 7.03
N GLN A 436 -7.43 6.97 6.92
CA GLN A 436 -6.37 6.61 7.86
C GLN A 436 -5.28 5.81 7.15
N ILE A 437 -4.02 6.16 7.40
CA ILE A 437 -2.83 5.44 6.92
C ILE A 437 -2.14 4.69 8.07
N SER A 438 -1.35 3.67 7.74
CA SER A 438 -0.69 2.79 8.70
C SER A 438 0.36 3.53 9.54
N VAL A 439 1.09 4.47 8.96
CA VAL A 439 2.16 5.23 9.62
C VAL A 439 2.21 6.69 9.14
N GLY A 440 2.61 7.60 10.03
CA GLY A 440 2.90 8.99 9.68
C GLY A 440 1.68 9.84 9.36
N TYR A 441 1.91 10.89 8.57
CA TYR A 441 0.89 11.82 8.07
C TYR A 441 0.76 11.76 6.53
N GLY A 442 1.86 11.42 5.87
CA GLY A 442 1.90 10.63 4.64
C GLY A 442 2.95 9.53 4.81
N HIS A 443 3.06 8.62 3.83
CA HIS A 443 4.23 7.77 3.68
C HIS A 443 4.50 7.41 2.21
N ALA A 444 5.78 7.21 1.93
CA ALA A 444 6.30 6.73 0.67
C ALA A 444 5.87 5.31 0.29
N GLY A 445 6.11 4.94 -0.97
CA GLY A 445 5.81 3.62 -1.51
C GLY A 445 5.07 3.64 -2.85
N PHE A 446 4.37 2.54 -3.14
CA PHE A 446 3.44 2.47 -4.24
C PHE A 446 2.13 1.82 -3.80
N PRO A 447 1.05 2.62 -3.66
CA PRO A 447 1.01 4.09 -3.76
C PRO A 447 1.85 4.82 -2.69
N ILE A 448 2.10 6.12 -2.91
CA ILE A 448 2.33 7.08 -1.81
C ILE A 448 0.95 7.33 -1.20
N MET A 449 0.82 7.19 0.12
CA MET A 449 -0.45 7.39 0.81
C MET A 449 -0.41 8.59 1.73
N THR A 450 -1.51 9.35 1.77
CA THR A 450 -1.62 10.61 2.52
C THR A 450 -2.99 10.67 3.21
N ARG A 451 -3.14 11.48 4.25
CA ARG A 451 -4.46 11.75 4.82
C ARG A 451 -5.31 12.67 3.92
N LEU A 452 -6.64 12.60 4.06
CA LEU A 452 -7.63 13.38 3.29
C LEU A 452 -7.45 14.92 3.38
N ASP A 453 -6.79 15.41 4.44
CA ASP A 453 -6.53 16.83 4.69
C ASP A 453 -5.39 17.40 3.82
N TRP A 454 -4.66 16.57 3.07
CA TRP A 454 -3.62 17.01 2.13
C TRP A 454 -4.18 17.63 0.84
N ARG A 455 -5.43 17.30 0.46
CA ARG A 455 -6.15 17.83 -0.71
C ARG A 455 -5.31 17.83 -1.99
N LEU A 456 -4.88 16.64 -2.40
CA LEU A 456 -3.98 16.41 -3.52
C LEU A 456 -4.51 16.93 -4.86
N ALA A 457 -5.81 17.16 -5.00
CA ALA A 457 -6.43 17.73 -6.20
C ALA A 457 -6.17 19.24 -6.40
N SER A 458 -4.92 19.70 -6.23
CA SER A 458 -4.52 21.09 -6.35
C SER A 458 -3.10 21.27 -6.91
N VAL A 459 -2.84 22.39 -7.58
CA VAL A 459 -1.50 22.75 -8.10
C VAL A 459 -0.49 22.94 -6.97
N ASP A 460 -0.92 23.50 -5.84
CA ASP A 460 -0.07 23.71 -4.67
C ASP A 460 0.35 22.40 -3.98
N ALA A 461 -0.52 21.37 -3.98
CA ALA A 461 -0.17 20.06 -3.43
C ALA A 461 0.95 19.39 -4.24
N ALA A 462 0.95 19.53 -5.57
CA ALA A 462 1.93 18.92 -6.49
C ALA A 462 3.40 19.22 -6.15
N THR A 463 3.66 20.38 -5.53
CA THR A 463 5.00 20.83 -5.14
C THR A 463 5.09 21.15 -3.63
N ASN A 464 4.16 20.63 -2.83
CA ASN A 464 4.18 20.75 -1.38
C ASN A 464 5.35 19.96 -0.79
N TRP A 465 5.94 20.45 0.31
CA TRP A 465 7.05 19.79 0.99
C TRP A 465 6.75 18.33 1.35
N GLY A 466 5.58 18.02 1.92
CA GLY A 466 5.20 16.66 2.30
C GLY A 466 5.09 15.74 1.09
N VAL A 467 4.39 16.17 0.03
CA VAL A 467 4.23 15.40 -1.21
C VAL A 467 5.58 15.09 -1.87
N MET A 468 6.49 16.06 -1.88
CA MET A 468 7.83 15.86 -2.45
C MET A 468 8.80 15.14 -1.52
N HIS A 469 8.59 15.17 -0.20
CA HIS A 469 9.29 14.36 0.78
C HIS A 469 8.95 12.86 0.59
N GLU A 470 7.65 12.50 0.57
CA GLU A 470 7.25 11.11 0.31
C GLU A 470 7.66 10.63 -1.09
N THR A 471 7.61 11.51 -2.09
CA THR A 471 8.16 11.23 -3.41
C THR A 471 9.67 10.98 -3.34
N GLY A 472 10.40 11.74 -2.53
CA GLY A 472 11.85 11.64 -2.42
C GLY A 472 12.32 10.28 -1.91
N HIS A 473 11.61 9.70 -0.94
CA HIS A 473 11.90 8.37 -0.40
C HIS A 473 11.88 7.26 -1.46
N ASN A 474 11.05 7.42 -2.51
CA ASN A 474 10.99 6.47 -3.62
C ASN A 474 12.22 6.54 -4.56
N TYR A 475 13.03 7.61 -4.46
CA TYR A 475 14.20 7.85 -5.32
C TYR A 475 15.55 7.80 -4.58
N GLN A 476 15.54 7.64 -3.26
CA GLN A 476 16.76 7.50 -2.46
C GLN A 476 17.62 6.29 -2.87
N ALA A 477 18.93 6.50 -2.90
CA ALA A 477 19.93 5.43 -3.03
C ALA A 477 20.15 4.73 -1.67
N LEU A 478 19.09 4.10 -1.16
CA LEU A 478 18.89 3.63 0.22
C LEU A 478 20.17 3.11 0.89
N CYS A 479 20.64 1.92 0.53
CA CYS A 479 21.82 1.31 1.15
C CYS A 479 23.17 1.75 0.55
N LEU A 480 23.19 2.61 -0.46
CA LEU A 480 24.43 3.06 -1.09
C LEU A 480 25.01 4.28 -0.39
N TRP A 481 24.15 5.24 -0.03
CA TRP A 481 24.56 6.40 0.75
C TRP A 481 23.40 7.04 1.53
N ALA A 482 22.16 6.96 1.06
CA ALA A 482 21.05 7.71 1.64
C ALA A 482 20.80 7.38 3.13
N ALA A 483 20.84 6.10 3.51
CA ALA A 483 20.66 5.68 4.90
C ALA A 483 21.79 6.18 5.81
N ARG A 484 23.05 6.15 5.33
CA ARG A 484 24.24 6.55 6.11
C ARG A 484 24.16 7.99 6.62
N TYR A 485 23.56 8.87 5.83
CA TYR A 485 23.42 10.30 6.12
C TYR A 485 22.00 10.66 6.58
N GLY A 486 21.24 9.66 7.05
CA GLY A 486 19.86 9.80 7.53
C GLY A 486 18.85 9.76 6.38
N LEU A 487 17.93 8.80 6.41
CA LEU A 487 16.83 8.72 5.42
C LEU A 487 15.98 9.99 5.45
N GLU A 488 15.61 10.46 6.64
CA GLU A 488 14.84 11.67 6.89
C GLU A 488 15.57 12.97 6.53
N SER A 489 16.88 12.91 6.27
CA SER A 489 17.71 14.04 5.87
C SER A 489 17.90 14.03 4.36
N THR A 490 18.45 12.94 3.81
CA THR A 490 18.78 12.80 2.38
C THR A 490 17.56 12.86 1.48
N VAL A 491 16.38 12.46 1.97
CA VAL A 491 15.09 12.62 1.27
C VAL A 491 14.80 14.08 0.94
N ASN A 492 15.17 15.02 1.81
CA ASN A 492 14.78 16.43 1.68
C ASN A 492 15.53 17.17 0.56
N LEU A 493 16.52 16.55 -0.08
CA LEU A 493 17.13 17.13 -1.29
C LEU A 493 16.10 17.28 -2.43
N ILE A 494 15.11 16.40 -2.52
CA ILE A 494 14.05 16.47 -3.55
C ILE A 494 13.06 17.63 -3.31
N PRO A 495 12.41 17.80 -2.14
CA PRO A 495 11.59 18.98 -1.88
C PRO A 495 12.39 20.29 -1.92
N LEU A 496 13.67 20.31 -1.54
CA LEU A 496 14.53 21.49 -1.72
C LEU A 496 14.74 21.84 -3.20
N TYR A 497 15.11 20.86 -4.02
CA TYR A 497 15.28 21.04 -5.45
C TYR A 497 14.00 21.53 -6.13
N VAL A 498 12.85 20.97 -5.78
CA VAL A 498 11.53 21.38 -6.32
C VAL A 498 11.14 22.78 -5.86
N ALA A 499 11.36 23.13 -4.58
CA ALA A 499 11.09 24.48 -4.09
C ALA A 499 11.96 25.53 -4.80
N GLU A 500 13.25 25.25 -5.00
CA GLU A 500 14.15 26.15 -5.73
C GLU A 500 13.78 26.26 -7.22
N THR A 501 13.63 25.13 -7.92
CA THR A 501 13.51 25.13 -9.39
C THR A 501 12.09 25.34 -9.92
N LEU A 502 11.05 24.92 -9.21
CA LEU A 502 9.65 25.05 -9.65
C LEU A 502 8.89 26.16 -8.92
N ARG A 503 9.34 26.60 -7.75
CA ARG A 503 8.74 27.74 -7.01
C ARG A 503 9.64 28.98 -6.92
N GLY A 504 10.90 28.91 -7.37
CA GLY A 504 11.85 30.02 -7.24
C GLY A 504 12.25 30.34 -5.79
N ARG A 505 12.11 29.38 -4.87
CA ARG A 505 12.28 29.58 -3.41
C ARG A 505 13.19 28.51 -2.81
N PRO A 506 14.49 28.79 -2.59
CA PRO A 506 15.39 27.83 -1.94
C PRO A 506 15.02 27.69 -0.46
N ALA A 507 14.33 26.61 -0.09
CA ALA A 507 13.53 26.56 1.14
C ALA A 507 14.30 26.45 2.48
N LEU A 508 15.64 26.41 2.46
CA LEU A 508 16.45 26.56 3.68
C LEU A 508 16.82 28.03 3.97
N ILE A 509 16.70 28.94 3.01
CA ILE A 509 17.19 30.32 3.15
C ILE A 509 16.27 31.11 4.09
N GLY A 510 16.86 31.83 5.04
CA GLY A 510 16.13 32.60 6.05
C GLY A 510 15.52 31.74 7.17
N THR A 511 15.98 30.50 7.35
CA THR A 511 15.50 29.58 8.40
C THR A 511 16.44 29.46 9.60
N LEU A 512 17.63 30.07 9.50
CA LEU A 512 18.76 29.95 10.41
C LEU A 512 19.33 28.53 10.53
N ARG A 513 18.97 27.61 9.63
CA ARG A 513 19.41 26.20 9.69
C ARG A 513 20.90 26.05 9.41
N PHE A 514 21.41 26.73 8.38
CA PHE A 514 22.85 26.76 8.11
C PHE A 514 23.61 27.36 9.28
N SER A 515 23.17 28.55 9.71
CA SER A 515 23.72 29.28 10.84
C SER A 515 23.81 28.43 12.13
N ARG A 516 22.74 27.72 12.49
CA ARG A 516 22.67 26.85 13.68
C ARG A 516 23.54 25.61 13.57
N ALA A 517 23.60 24.97 12.41
CA ALA A 517 24.38 23.75 12.24
C ALA A 517 25.89 24.06 12.19
N ILE A 518 26.30 25.14 11.50
CA ILE A 518 27.69 25.62 11.49
C ILE A 518 28.16 25.97 12.92
N ALA A 519 27.30 26.57 13.74
CA ALA A 519 27.63 26.91 15.13
C ALA A 519 27.86 25.70 16.06
N LYS A 520 27.48 24.48 15.65
CA LYS A 520 27.80 23.23 16.36
C LYS A 520 29.20 22.69 16.02
N LEU A 521 29.81 23.13 14.92
CA LEU A 521 31.08 22.59 14.43
C LEU A 521 32.26 23.07 15.28
N GLY A 522 33.20 22.16 15.55
CA GLY A 522 34.40 22.45 16.32
C GLY A 522 35.14 21.19 16.76
N PRO A 523 36.23 21.31 17.52
CA PRO A 523 36.98 20.18 18.06
C PRO A 523 36.07 19.24 18.88
N GLY A 524 35.99 17.98 18.47
CA GLY A 524 35.20 16.95 19.15
C GLY A 524 33.75 16.81 18.68
N PHE A 525 33.30 17.57 17.68
CA PHE A 525 32.02 17.29 17.01
C PHE A 525 32.10 15.97 16.23
N ASP A 526 31.19 15.04 16.52
CA ASP A 526 31.07 13.71 15.91
C ASP A 526 29.77 13.64 15.10
N PHE A 527 29.86 13.36 13.80
CA PHE A 527 28.72 13.41 12.90
C PHE A 527 27.61 12.39 13.24
N ASP A 528 27.98 11.25 13.82
CA ASP A 528 27.03 10.17 14.10
C ASP A 528 26.32 10.38 15.43
N ARG A 529 27.02 10.97 16.40
CA ARG A 529 26.52 11.23 17.76
C ARG A 529 25.87 12.61 17.93
N ASN A 530 26.33 13.62 17.18
CA ASN A 530 25.94 15.02 17.41
C ASN A 530 25.07 15.63 16.30
N ALA A 531 25.16 15.14 15.06
CA ALA A 531 24.37 15.71 13.97
C ALA A 531 22.93 15.15 13.95
N ASP A 532 21.96 16.05 14.09
CA ASP A 532 20.53 15.76 13.97
C ASP A 532 20.08 15.69 12.49
N LYS A 533 18.77 15.52 12.26
CA LYS A 533 18.20 15.43 10.90
C LYS A 533 18.50 16.67 10.05
N ASP A 534 18.38 17.86 10.63
CA ASP A 534 18.56 19.11 9.91
C ASP A 534 20.06 19.42 9.72
N ASP A 535 20.92 19.06 10.68
CA ASP A 535 22.38 19.13 10.51
C ASP A 535 22.88 18.29 9.33
N LYS A 536 22.42 17.02 9.24
CA LYS A 536 22.78 16.09 8.15
C LYS A 536 22.25 16.56 6.80
N LEU A 537 21.14 17.27 6.77
CA LEU A 537 20.63 17.95 5.57
C LEU A 537 21.50 19.16 5.20
N VAL A 538 21.93 19.96 6.18
CA VAL A 538 22.83 21.12 5.95
C VAL A 538 24.19 20.66 5.41
N PHE A 539 24.81 19.62 5.98
CA PHE A 539 26.05 19.01 5.47
C PHE A 539 26.00 18.76 3.95
N LEU A 540 24.90 18.19 3.47
CA LEU A 540 24.70 17.93 2.04
C LEU A 540 24.37 19.21 1.26
N ALA A 541 23.43 20.01 1.78
CA ALA A 541 22.96 21.22 1.11
C ALA A 541 24.06 22.28 0.95
N GLN A 542 25.05 22.36 1.85
CA GLN A 542 26.22 23.24 1.72
C GLN A 542 26.94 23.04 0.40
N LEU A 543 27.06 21.81 -0.10
CA LEU A 543 27.75 21.52 -1.36
C LEU A 543 27.03 22.14 -2.57
N ARG A 544 25.68 22.25 -2.54
CA ARG A 544 24.89 22.94 -3.57
C ARG A 544 25.25 24.43 -3.67
N TYR A 545 25.58 25.07 -2.55
CA TYR A 545 25.94 26.50 -2.50
C TYR A 545 27.45 26.74 -2.63
N ALA A 546 28.28 25.79 -2.19
CA ALA A 546 29.74 25.83 -2.34
C ALA A 546 30.21 25.70 -3.80
N PHE A 547 29.42 25.01 -4.64
CA PHE A 547 29.71 24.78 -6.06
C PHE A 547 28.53 25.29 -6.93
N PRO A 548 28.30 26.62 -7.00
CA PRO A 548 27.10 27.17 -7.61
C PRO A 548 26.96 26.85 -9.11
N ASP A 549 28.09 26.79 -9.83
CA ASP A 549 28.16 26.46 -11.28
C ASP A 549 27.67 25.04 -11.58
N LEU A 550 27.93 24.10 -10.67
CA LEU A 550 27.47 22.71 -10.77
C LEU A 550 26.05 22.57 -10.19
N GLY A 551 25.79 23.27 -9.09
CA GLY A 551 24.51 23.33 -8.40
C GLY A 551 23.90 21.94 -8.16
N TRP A 552 22.62 21.79 -8.44
CA TRP A 552 21.90 20.52 -8.28
C TRP A 552 22.40 19.39 -9.19
N ALA A 553 23.19 19.68 -10.23
CA ALA A 553 23.82 18.63 -11.04
C ALA A 553 24.80 17.77 -10.25
N LEU A 554 25.32 18.23 -9.09
CA LEU A 554 26.19 17.43 -8.23
C LEU A 554 25.48 16.17 -7.72
N PHE A 555 24.21 16.28 -7.28
CA PHE A 555 23.44 15.14 -6.80
C PHE A 555 22.96 14.24 -7.93
N ARG A 556 22.62 14.82 -9.10
CA ARG A 556 22.33 14.05 -10.32
C ARG A 556 23.50 13.17 -10.71
N GLN A 557 24.69 13.77 -10.80
CA GLN A 557 25.92 13.07 -11.13
C GLN A 557 26.28 12.04 -10.07
N LEU A 558 26.21 12.36 -8.77
CA LEU A 558 26.46 11.40 -7.70
C LEU A 558 25.62 10.14 -7.84
N ASN A 559 24.31 10.29 -8.03
CA ASN A 559 23.39 9.16 -8.19
C ASN A 559 23.70 8.34 -9.47
N ARG A 560 24.13 8.99 -10.56
CA ARG A 560 24.61 8.29 -11.77
C ARG A 560 25.91 7.52 -11.51
N ARG A 561 26.93 8.14 -10.89
CA ARG A 561 28.21 7.48 -10.54
C ARG A 561 28.03 6.23 -9.69
N TYR A 562 27.12 6.25 -8.71
CA TYR A 562 26.77 5.06 -7.94
C TYR A 562 26.14 3.93 -8.78
N ARG A 563 25.42 4.26 -9.86
CA ARG A 563 24.87 3.27 -10.82
C ARG A 563 25.90 2.77 -11.83
N GLU A 564 26.95 3.55 -12.10
CA GLU A 564 28.09 3.16 -12.96
C GLU A 564 29.05 2.18 -12.26
N LEU A 565 29.03 2.08 -10.93
CA LEU A 565 29.82 1.08 -10.19
C LEU A 565 29.39 -0.35 -10.56
N PRO A 566 30.30 -1.34 -10.53
CA PRO A 566 29.91 -2.74 -10.72
C PRO A 566 29.01 -3.21 -9.58
N ALA A 567 28.03 -4.08 -9.88
CA ALA A 567 27.06 -4.56 -8.90
C ALA A 567 27.67 -5.26 -7.66
N SER A 568 28.88 -5.82 -7.79
CA SER A 568 29.67 -6.33 -6.65
C SER A 568 30.13 -5.21 -5.72
N GLY A 569 30.63 -4.09 -6.26
CA GLY A 569 30.99 -2.89 -5.51
C GLY A 569 29.78 -2.26 -4.82
N GLN A 570 28.66 -2.14 -5.54
CA GLN A 570 27.39 -1.65 -4.99
C GLN A 570 26.90 -2.50 -3.79
N ARG A 571 26.93 -3.84 -3.91
CA ARG A 571 26.60 -4.75 -2.80
C ARG A 571 27.57 -4.62 -1.63
N ALA A 572 28.87 -4.46 -1.90
CA ALA A 572 29.87 -4.28 -0.86
C ALA A 572 29.66 -2.97 -0.08
N ILE A 573 29.25 -1.89 -0.75
CA ILE A 573 28.86 -0.62 -0.12
C ILE A 573 27.60 -0.84 0.75
N CYS A 574 26.56 -1.48 0.23
CA CYS A 574 25.35 -1.80 0.99
C CYS A 574 25.56 -2.70 2.21
N ALA A 575 26.71 -3.38 2.32
CA ALA A 575 27.07 -4.23 3.45
C ALA A 575 27.99 -3.54 4.49
N SER A 576 28.34 -2.25 4.34
CA SER A 576 29.29 -1.59 5.25
C SER A 576 29.13 -0.06 5.27
N GLU A 577 28.77 0.48 6.43
CA GLU A 577 28.67 1.93 6.67
C GLU A 577 29.97 2.69 6.41
N ALA A 578 31.12 2.09 6.77
CA ALA A 578 32.42 2.65 6.45
C ALA A 578 32.64 2.78 4.93
N ARG A 579 32.17 1.80 4.13
CA ARG A 579 32.24 1.89 2.66
C ARG A 579 31.24 2.89 2.09
N GLN A 580 30.07 3.06 2.70
CA GLN A 580 29.11 4.11 2.32
C GLN A 580 29.73 5.50 2.51
N THR A 581 30.37 5.74 3.66
CA THR A 581 31.08 6.99 3.99
C THR A 581 32.26 7.25 3.06
N ASP A 582 33.19 6.29 2.96
CA ASP A 582 34.37 6.40 2.10
C ASP A 582 34.00 6.66 0.63
N THR A 583 33.02 5.90 0.10
CA THR A 583 32.58 6.04 -1.29
C THR A 583 31.88 7.38 -1.54
N LEU A 584 31.14 7.93 -0.57
CA LEU A 584 30.50 9.23 -0.75
C LEU A 584 31.56 10.35 -0.86
N LEU A 585 32.57 10.35 0.01
CA LEU A 585 33.69 11.29 -0.06
C LEU A 585 34.38 11.20 -1.44
N GLU A 586 34.70 9.98 -1.87
CA GLU A 586 35.39 9.74 -3.14
C GLU A 586 34.56 10.18 -4.36
N LEU A 587 33.29 9.78 -4.44
CA LEU A 587 32.46 10.11 -5.60
C LEU A 587 32.06 11.59 -5.64
N LEU A 588 31.78 12.23 -4.49
CA LEU A 588 31.53 13.67 -4.47
C LEU A 588 32.77 14.46 -4.86
N SER A 589 33.96 14.08 -4.40
CA SER A 589 35.22 14.76 -4.76
C SER A 589 35.47 14.72 -6.28
N ASP A 590 35.22 13.57 -6.92
CA ASP A 590 35.30 13.44 -8.38
C ASP A 590 34.25 14.32 -9.09
N VAL A 591 33.01 14.29 -8.62
CA VAL A 591 31.87 15.01 -9.23
C VAL A 591 32.04 16.53 -9.16
N VAL A 592 32.56 17.07 -8.05
CA VAL A 592 32.85 18.51 -7.93
C VAL A 592 34.23 18.90 -8.45
N GLY A 593 35.08 17.92 -8.79
CA GLY A 593 36.47 18.13 -9.21
C GLY A 593 37.34 18.83 -8.16
N ARG A 594 37.11 18.56 -6.87
CA ARG A 594 37.84 19.15 -5.73
C ARG A 594 38.01 18.13 -4.61
N ASP A 595 39.09 18.23 -3.84
CA ASP A 595 39.28 17.40 -2.64
C ASP A 595 38.32 17.85 -1.51
N LEU A 596 37.28 17.04 -1.23
CA LEU A 596 36.31 17.32 -0.16
C LEU A 596 36.72 16.78 1.22
N SER A 597 37.95 16.28 1.39
CA SER A 597 38.43 15.73 2.68
C SER A 597 38.18 16.69 3.85
N SER A 598 38.50 17.98 3.68
CA SER A 598 38.30 19.00 4.71
C SER A 598 36.83 19.24 5.04
N HIS A 599 35.91 19.06 4.09
CA HIS A 599 34.47 19.17 4.35
C HIS A 599 34.00 18.08 5.32
N PHE A 600 34.32 16.82 4.99
CA PHE A 600 33.93 15.66 5.78
C PHE A 600 34.59 15.67 7.17
N LEU A 601 35.88 16.03 7.25
CA LEU A 601 36.62 16.06 8.52
C LEU A 601 36.13 17.16 9.47
N ASN A 602 35.83 18.37 8.98
CA ASN A 602 35.30 19.44 9.86
C ASN A 602 33.85 19.21 10.29
N TRP A 603 33.09 18.41 9.54
CA TRP A 603 31.78 17.90 9.95
C TRP A 603 31.84 16.69 10.88
N GLY A 604 33.03 16.20 11.24
CA GLY A 604 33.19 15.04 12.12
C GLY A 604 32.77 13.71 11.49
N VAL A 605 32.70 13.62 10.16
CA VAL A 605 32.31 12.39 9.45
C VAL A 605 33.47 11.39 9.51
N PRO A 606 33.25 10.12 9.95
CA PRO A 606 34.32 9.14 10.16
C PRO A 606 34.81 8.50 8.85
N VAL A 607 35.43 9.30 7.99
CA VAL A 607 36.10 8.87 6.76
C VAL A 607 37.40 8.14 7.06
N SER A 608 37.69 7.05 6.34
CA SER A 608 38.91 6.27 6.60
C SER A 608 40.16 6.98 6.08
N ALA A 609 41.30 6.75 6.74
CA ALA A 609 42.61 7.17 6.24
C ALA A 609 42.91 6.63 4.82
N GLY A 610 42.31 5.49 4.47
CA GLY A 610 42.39 4.92 3.12
C GLY A 610 41.66 5.78 2.08
N ALA A 611 40.44 6.24 2.37
CA ALA A 611 39.71 7.14 1.45
C ALA A 611 40.39 8.50 1.32
N LEU A 612 40.82 9.10 2.44
CA LEU A 612 41.59 10.35 2.43
C LEU A 612 42.85 10.24 1.55
N SER A 613 43.56 9.11 1.62
CA SER A 613 44.72 8.84 0.76
C SER A 613 44.32 8.68 -0.73
N ARG A 614 43.23 7.94 -1.01
CA ARG A 614 42.70 7.74 -2.38
C ARG A 614 42.17 9.02 -3.04
N VAL A 615 41.62 9.97 -2.27
CA VAL A 615 41.24 11.30 -2.81
C VAL A 615 42.49 12.15 -3.05
N ARG A 616 43.40 12.22 -2.08
CA ARG A 616 44.66 12.99 -2.22
C ARG A 616 45.49 12.53 -3.42
N SER A 617 45.57 11.23 -3.70
CA SER A 617 46.32 10.69 -4.84
C SER A 617 45.75 11.07 -6.21
N ARG A 618 44.52 11.61 -6.28
CA ARG A 618 43.92 12.12 -7.53
C ARG A 618 44.43 13.50 -7.92
N GLY A 619 45.13 14.20 -7.02
CA GLY A 619 45.66 15.55 -7.29
C GLY A 619 44.59 16.61 -7.51
N LEU A 620 43.37 16.40 -7.02
CA LEU A 620 42.28 17.37 -7.12
C LEU A 620 42.63 18.64 -6.31
N PRO A 621 42.38 19.86 -6.85
CA PRO A 621 42.62 21.08 -6.10
C PRO A 621 41.67 21.19 -4.90
N ALA A 622 42.09 21.88 -3.86
CA ALA A 622 41.21 22.21 -2.73
C ALA A 622 40.07 23.15 -3.18
N PRO A 623 38.90 23.11 -2.53
CA PRO A 623 37.87 24.12 -2.70
C PRO A 623 38.42 25.54 -2.42
N SER A 624 37.94 26.54 -3.15
CA SER A 624 38.37 27.95 -3.01
C SER A 624 37.90 28.63 -1.71
N PHE A 625 37.00 27.98 -0.97
CA PHE A 625 36.47 28.46 0.31
C PHE A 625 36.21 27.26 1.25
N PRO A 626 36.30 27.41 2.59
CA PRO A 626 35.88 26.41 3.56
C PRO A 626 34.42 25.95 3.38
N THR A 627 34.20 24.86 2.65
CA THR A 627 32.86 24.39 2.25
C THR A 627 31.94 24.09 3.42
N TRP A 628 32.49 23.69 4.57
CA TRP A 628 31.76 23.42 5.81
C TRP A 628 31.29 24.69 6.54
N LEU A 629 31.78 25.87 6.15
CA LEU A 629 31.34 27.18 6.65
C LEU A 629 30.45 27.92 5.65
N VAL A 630 30.08 27.31 4.53
CA VAL A 630 29.20 27.95 3.54
C VAL A 630 27.84 28.18 4.15
N ASN A 631 27.47 29.46 4.26
CA ASN A 631 26.16 29.92 4.69
C ASN A 631 25.60 30.83 3.58
N PRO A 632 24.52 30.42 2.89
CA PRO A 632 23.85 31.23 1.86
C PRO A 632 22.76 32.17 2.42
N GLU A 633 22.59 32.24 3.75
CA GLU A 633 21.61 33.10 4.46
C GLU A 633 22.10 34.53 4.69
#